data_AF-A0A089LI28-F1
#
_entry.id   AF-A0A089LI28-F1
#
_cell.length_a   1.000
_cell.length_b   1.000
_cell.length_c   1.000
_cell.angle_alpha   90.00
_cell.angle_beta   90.00
_cell.angle_gamma   90.00
#
_symmetry.space_group_name_H-M   'P 1'
#
loop_
_entity.id
_entity.type
_entity.pdbx_description
1 polymer ?
#
loop_
_entity_poly.entity_id
_entity_poly.type
_entity_poly.pdbx_seq_one_letter_code
_entity_poly.pdbx_strand_id
1 'polypeptide(L)' 'MELMPHWKRWGYEEGKAEGREEGREEVQAEIIRKLLLHGFTPEAVSKAVELPLDEIKKLM' A
#
# COMPACT_ATOMS: atom_id res chain seq x y z
N MET A 1 -37.41 0.36 -10.68
CA MET A 1 -36.36 1.20 -10.06
C MET A 1 -35.95 0.47 -8.79
N GLU A 2 -34.98 -0.45 -8.89
CA GLU A 2 -34.55 -1.24 -7.73
C GLU A 2 -33.79 -0.32 -6.76
N LEU A 3 -34.44 0.02 -5.66
CA LEU A 3 -33.83 0.65 -4.49
C LEU A 3 -32.84 -0.35 -3.90
N MET A 4 -31.61 -0.30 -4.40
CA MET A 4 -30.48 -1.03 -3.86
C MET A 4 -30.39 -0.71 -2.36
N PRO A 5 -30.51 -1.72 -1.47
CA PRO A 5 -30.72 -1.42 -0.06
C PRO A 5 -29.40 -0.97 0.60
N HIS A 6 -29.50 -0.05 1.55
CA HIS A 6 -28.38 0.73 2.11
C HIS A 6 -27.15 -0.10 2.56
N TRP A 7 -27.37 -1.33 3.04
CA TRP A 7 -26.33 -2.25 3.49
C TRP A 7 -25.40 -2.76 2.38
N LYS A 8 -25.86 -2.79 1.11
CA LYS A 8 -25.02 -3.13 -0.05
C LYS A 8 -24.07 -2.02 -0.47
N ARG A 9 -24.36 -0.75 -0.15
CA ARG A 9 -23.42 0.36 -0.42
C ARG A 9 -22.25 0.34 0.56
N TRP A 10 -22.54 0.15 1.85
CA TRP A 10 -21.53 0.14 2.91
C TRP A 10 -20.51 -0.97 2.71
N GLY A 11 -20.95 -2.22 2.51
CA GLY A 11 -20.02 -3.33 2.26
C GLY A 11 -19.19 -3.21 0.97
N TYR A 12 -19.67 -2.45 -0.02
CA TYR A 12 -18.94 -2.23 -1.28
C TYR A 12 -17.98 -1.05 -1.19
N GLU A 13 -18.30 -0.02 -0.40
CA GLU A 13 -17.40 1.09 -0.13
C GLU A 13 -16.28 0.68 0.82
N GLU A 14 -16.58 -0.06 1.90
CA GLU A 14 -15.56 -0.61 2.80
C GLU A 14 -14.66 -1.62 2.07
N GLY A 15 -15.23 -2.62 1.39
CA GLY A 15 -14.41 -3.61 0.67
C GLY A 15 -13.56 -3.01 -0.47
N LYS A 16 -13.97 -1.87 -1.05
CA LYS A 16 -13.19 -1.16 -2.07
C LYS A 16 -12.15 -0.20 -1.47
N ALA A 17 -12.38 0.29 -0.26
CA ALA A 17 -11.42 1.09 0.49
C ALA A 17 -10.32 0.18 1.04
N GLU A 18 -10.69 -0.91 1.72
CA GLU A 18 -9.79 -1.90 2.31
C GLU A 18 -8.93 -2.58 1.23
N GLY A 19 -9.54 -3.08 0.15
CA GLY A 19 -8.79 -3.67 -0.97
C GLY A 19 -7.94 -2.68 -1.78
N ARG A 20 -8.19 -1.37 -1.68
CA ARG A 20 -7.28 -0.34 -2.24
C ARG A 20 -6.15 0.02 -1.29
N GLU A 21 -6.40 -0.02 0.00
CA GLU A 21 -5.41 0.27 1.02
C GLU A 21 -4.40 -0.88 1.10
N GLU A 22 -4.87 -2.13 1.25
CA GLU A 22 -4.03 -3.33 1.18
C GLU A 22 -3.25 -3.41 -0.15
N GLY A 23 -3.92 -3.19 -1.28
CA GLY A 23 -3.26 -3.21 -2.58
C GLY A 23 -2.23 -2.09 -2.77
N ARG A 24 -2.36 -0.96 -2.07
CA ARG A 24 -1.36 0.13 -2.10
C ARG A 24 -0.19 -0.19 -1.18
N GLU A 25 -0.45 -0.71 0.02
CA GLU A 25 0.59 -1.11 0.96
C GLU A 25 1.44 -2.27 0.42
N GLU A 26 0.82 -3.28 -0.18
CA GLU A 26 1.53 -4.40 -0.81
C GLU A 26 2.41 -3.94 -1.98
N VAL A 27 1.89 -3.08 -2.86
CA VAL A 27 2.65 -2.55 -4.00
C VAL A 27 3.82 -1.69 -3.51
N GLN A 28 3.61 -0.88 -2.47
CA GLN A 28 4.64 -0.03 -1.92
C GLN A 28 5.75 -0.84 -1.24
N ALA A 29 5.40 -1.87 -0.48
CA ALA A 29 6.36 -2.81 0.10
C ALA A 29 7.14 -3.59 -0.98
N GLU A 30 6.47 -4.02 -2.05
CA GLU A 30 7.12 -4.72 -3.16
C GLU A 30 8.10 -3.82 -3.93
N ILE A 31 7.74 -2.55 -4.15
CA ILE A 31 8.62 -1.55 -4.77
C ILE A 31 9.87 -1.32 -3.91
N ILE A 32 9.70 -1.16 -2.59
CA ILE A 32 10.81 -0.98 -1.64
C ILE A 32 11.75 -2.19 -1.70
N ARG A 33 11.21 -3.40 -1.66
CA ARG A 33 12.01 -4.64 -1.78
C ARG A 33 12.75 -4.75 -3.10
N LYS A 34 12.10 -4.41 -4.22
CA LYS A 34 12.74 -4.39 -5.54
C LYS A 34 13.89 -3.37 -5.59
N LEU A 35 13.68 -2.16 -5.08
CA LEU A 35 14.72 -1.14 -5.02
C LEU A 35 15.93 -1.60 -4.18
N LEU A 36 15.69 -2.17 -3.00
CA LEU A 36 16.75 -2.72 -2.15
C LEU A 36 17.50 -3.87 -2.86
N LEU A 37 16.78 -4.78 -3.53
CA LEU A 37 17.36 -5.88 -4.32
C LEU A 37 18.23 -5.39 -5.48
N HIS A 38 17.87 -4.26 -6.10
CA HIS A 38 18.66 -3.63 -7.15
C HIS A 38 19.91 -2.89 -6.64
N GLY A 39 20.18 -2.94 -5.32
CA GLY A 39 21.37 -2.35 -4.71
C GLY A 39 21.22 -0.90 -4.30
N PHE A 40 19.99 -0.37 -4.27
CA PHE A 40 19.74 0.94 -3.68
C PHE A 40 19.86 0.85 -2.15
N THR A 41 20.48 1.85 -1.54
CA THR A 41 20.59 1.89 -0.08
C THR A 41 19.23 2.28 0.53
N PRO A 42 18.93 1.83 1.76
CA PRO A 42 17.68 2.18 2.45
C PRO A 42 17.43 3.69 2.52
N GLU A 43 18.48 4.52 2.59
CA GLU A 43 18.40 5.99 2.60
C GLU A 43 17.93 6.55 1.25
N ALA A 44 18.43 5.98 0.15
CA ALA A 44 18.00 6.35 -1.20
C ALA A 44 16.54 5.94 -1.44
N VAL A 45 16.15 4.75 -0.98
CA VAL A 45 14.77 4.27 -1.06
C VAL A 45 13.84 5.12 -0.18
N SER A 46 14.27 5.48 1.03
CA SER A 46 13.55 6.39 1.93
C SER A 46 13.24 7.72 1.25
N LYS A 47 14.22 8.28 0.55
CA LYS A 47 14.05 9.53 -0.20
C LYS A 47 13.18 9.37 -1.45
N ALA A 48 13.22 8.20 -2.10
CA ALA A 48 12.46 7.94 -3.33
C ALA A 48 10.97 7.66 -3.07
N VAL A 49 10.66 6.98 -1.96
CA VAL A 49 9.29 6.60 -1.57
C VAL A 49 8.73 7.52 -0.47
N GLU A 50 9.50 8.53 -0.07
CA GLU A 50 9.19 9.49 1.01
C GLU A 50 8.75 8.83 2.32
N LEU A 51 9.28 7.63 2.58
CA LEU A 51 8.98 6.84 3.78
C LEU A 51 10.13 6.93 4.78
N PRO A 52 9.84 6.83 6.09
CA PRO A 52 10.88 6.76 7.10
C PRO A 52 11.80 5.56 6.85
N LEU A 53 13.10 5.76 7.09
CA LEU A 53 14.09 4.68 7.11
C LEU A 53 13.70 3.52 8.02
N ASP A 54 13.01 3.82 9.13
CA ASP A 54 12.52 2.81 10.08
C ASP A 54 11.49 1.86 9.43
N GLU A 55 10.56 2.40 8.64
CA GLU A 55 9.57 1.60 7.91
C GLU A 55 10.24 0.74 6.83
N ILE A 56 11.25 1.28 6.14
CA ILE A 56 12.01 0.52 5.14
C ILE A 56 12.82 -0.61 5.78
N LYS A 57 13.41 -0.37 6.96
CA LYS A 57 14.13 -1.40 7.71
C LYS A 57 13.23 -2.51 8.24
N LYS A 58 11.94 -2.25 8.49
CA LYS A 58 10.96 -3.30 8.84
C LYS A 58 10.61 -4.20 7.66
N LEU A 59 10.84 -3.76 6.43
CA LEU A 59 10.53 -4.48 5.19
C LEU A 59 11.69 -5.31 4.64
N MET A 60 12.92 -5.06 5.13
CA MET A 60 14.12 -5.90 4.96
C MET A 60 13.99 -7.21 5.73
#